data_AF-A0A846DQ59-F1
#
_entry.id   AF-A0A846DQ59-F1
#
_cell.length_a   1.000
_cell.length_b   1.000
_cell.length_c   1.000
_cell.angle_alpha   90.00
_cell.angle_beta   90.00
_cell.angle_gamma   90.00
#
_symmetry.space_group_name_H-M   'P 1'
#
loop_
_entity.id
_entity.type
_entity.pdbx_description
1 polymer ?
#
loop_
_entity_poly.entity_id
_entity_poly.type
_entity_poly.pdbx_seq_one_letter_code
_entity_poly.pdbx_strand_id
1 'polypeptide(L)' 'EYLREICSAQKIVLIWDGASYHRVKEFSEYLKSVNQKLSEDEWLITCMRFAPNAPEQNPVEYIWLQT' A
#
# COMPACT_ATOMS: atom_id res chain seq x y z
N GLU A 1 0.31 11.69 -5.59
CA GLU A 1 1.14 12.88 -5.28
C GLU A 1 0.99 13.39 -3.85
N TYR A 2 -0.18 13.81 -3.37
CA TYR A 2 -0.37 14.38 -2.01
C TYR A 2 0.40 13.69 -0.86
N LEU A 3 0.25 12.36 -0.70
CA LEU A 3 0.97 11.63 0.36
C LEU A 3 2.50 11.67 0.21
N ARG A 4 3.01 11.70 -1.03
CA ARG A 4 4.45 11.85 -1.30
C ARG A 4 4.94 13.26 -1.00
N GLU A 5 4.10 14.27 -1.15
CA GLU A 5 4.46 15.64 -0.81
C GLU A 5 4.59 15.79 0.71
N ILE A 6 3.65 15.23 1.48
CA ILE A 6 3.72 15.19 2.93
C ILE A 6 4.91 14.36 3.42
N CYS A 7 5.14 13.20 2.79
CA CYS A 7 6.21 12.27 3.15
C CYS A 7 7.46 12.45 2.28
N SER A 8 7.79 13.68 1.87
CA SER A 8 8.77 14.02 0.81
C SER A 8 10.17 13.37 0.89
N ALA A 9 10.59 12.89 2.07
CA ALA A 9 11.87 12.22 2.28
C ALA A 9 11.74 10.74 2.70
N GLN A 10 10.53 10.17 2.65
CA GLN A 10 10.21 8.86 3.21
C GLN A 10 9.64 7.92 2.15
N LYS A 11 9.95 6.63 2.28
CA LYS A 11 9.28 5.58 1.51
C LYS A 11 7.90 5.34 2.10
N ILE A 12 6.91 5.20 1.22
CA ILE A 12 5.53 4.91 1.63
C ILE A 12 5.29 3.42 1.51
N VAL A 13 4.79 2.81 2.58
CA VAL A 13 4.29 1.43 2.56
C VAL A 13 2.77 1.47 2.69
N LEU A 14 2.09 0.96 1.65
CA LEU A 14 0.65 0.75 1.64
C LEU A 14 0.39 -0.71 2.01
N ILE A 15 -0.43 -0.96 3.03
CA ILE A 15 -0.77 -2.31 3.46
C ILE A 15 -2.28 -2.43 3.52
N TRP A 16 -2.83 -3.43 2.84
CA TRP A 16 -4.26 -3.69 2.80
C TRP A 16 -4.56 -5.17 2.62
N ASP A 17 -5.83 -5.54 2.70
CA ASP A 17 -6.28 -6.91 2.48
C ASP A 17 -6.31 -7.30 0.98
N GLY A 18 -6.76 -8.52 0.70
CA GLY A 18 -6.84 -9.08 -0.65
C GLY A 18 -8.11 -8.72 -1.45
N ALA A 19 -8.90 -7.74 -1.01
CA ALA A 19 -10.17 -7.40 -1.64
C ALA A 19 -10.02 -7.16 -3.15
N SER A 20 -11.04 -7.53 -3.94
CA SER A 20 -10.95 -7.46 -5.41
C SER A 20 -10.73 -6.03 -5.93
N TYR A 21 -11.31 -5.03 -5.26
CA TYR A 21 -11.13 -3.62 -5.60
C TYR A 21 -9.74 -3.08 -5.27
N HIS A 22 -8.95 -3.74 -4.43
CA HIS A 22 -7.53 -3.43 -4.22
C HIS A 22 -6.62 -3.98 -5.33
N ARG A 23 -7.17 -4.74 -6.29
CA ARG A 23 -6.42 -5.42 -7.37
C ARG A 23 -6.65 -4.81 -8.75
N VAL A 24 -7.10 -3.56 -8.81
CA VAL A 24 -7.33 -2.85 -10.07
C VAL A 24 -6.03 -2.61 -10.84
N LYS A 25 -6.11 -2.72 -12.17
CA LYS A 25 -4.95 -2.66 -13.07
C LYS A 25 -4.26 -1.30 -13.01
N GLU A 26 -5.07 -0.25 -12.96
CA GLU A 26 -4.67 1.15 -12.91
C GLU A 26 -3.72 1.41 -11.74
N PHE A 27 -3.99 0.80 -10.59
CA PHE A 27 -3.14 0.95 -9.41
C PHE A 27 -1.79 0.26 -9.57
N SER A 28 -1.77 -0.95 -10.16
CA SER A 28 -0.51 -1.63 -10.47
C SER A 28 0.33 -0.87 -11.49
N GLU A 29 -0.30 -0.28 -12.51
CA GLU A 29 0.37 0.56 -13.51
C GLU A 29 0.94 1.83 -12.88
N TYR A 30 0.21 2.45 -11.95
CA TYR A 30 0.71 3.58 -11.17
C TYR A 30 1.94 3.22 -10.33
N LEU A 31 1.92 2.11 -9.58
CA LEU A 31 3.09 1.68 -8.81
C LEU A 31 4.32 1.45 -9.70
N LYS A 32 4.11 0.86 -10.88
CA LYS A 32 5.19 0.67 -11.88
C LYS A 32 5.75 1.99 -12.40
N SER A 33 4.90 2.99 -12.63
CA SER A 33 5.36 4.30 -13.12
C SER A 33 6.12 5.08 -12.05
N VAL A 34 5.67 5.01 -10.80
CA VAL A 34 6.32 5.69 -9.67
C VAL A 34 7.68 5.07 -9.34
N ASN A 35 7.79 3.75 -9.40
CA ASN A 35 9.04 3.04 -9.10
C ASN A 35 9.90 2.77 -10.35
N GLN A 36 9.61 3.45 -11.47
CA GLN A 36 10.28 3.17 -12.73
C GLN A 36 11.80 3.41 -12.60
N LYS A 37 12.59 2.42 -13.06
CA LYS A 37 14.07 2.43 -13.02
C LYS A 37 14.69 2.37 -11.61
N LEU A 38 13.89 2.18 -10.56
CA LEU A 38 14.38 1.97 -9.21
C LEU A 38 14.51 0.47 -8.94
N SER A 39 15.55 0.10 -8.20
CA SER A 39 15.63 -1.22 -7.57
C SER A 39 14.58 -1.35 -6.47
N GLU A 40 14.22 -2.58 -6.07
CA GLU A 40 13.18 -2.80 -5.05
C GLU A 40 13.53 -2.13 -3.71
N ASP A 41 14.80 -2.12 -3.34
CA ASP A 41 15.29 -1.44 -2.14
C ASP A 41 15.22 0.09 -2.27
N GLU A 42 15.07 0.65 -3.46
CA GLU A 42 14.92 2.09 -3.71
C GLU A 42 13.47 2.53 -3.95
N TRP A 43 12.50 1.60 -3.96
CA TRP A 43 11.10 1.92 -4.25
C TRP A 43 10.56 3.04 -3.36
N LEU A 44 9.89 4.00 -4.00
CA LEU A 44 9.26 5.15 -3.34
C LEU A 44 7.93 4.74 -2.69
N ILE A 45 7.20 3.84 -3.35
CA ILE A 45 5.94 3.28 -2.83
C ILE A 45 6.00 1.76 -2.93
N THR A 46 5.79 1.08 -1.81
CA THR A 46 5.60 -0.37 -1.76
C THR A 46 4.17 -0.69 -1.37
N CYS A 47 3.53 -1.63 -2.06
CA CYS A 47 2.21 -2.12 -1.69
C CYS A 47 2.32 -3.58 -1.22
N MET A 48 1.94 -3.83 0.03
CA MET A 48 1.95 -5.13 0.68
C MET A 48 0.51 -5.58 0.94
N ARG A 49 0.31 -6.90 0.96
CA ARG A 49 -0.99 -7.49 1.25
C ARG A 49 -0.91 -8.30 2.53
N PHE A 50 -1.96 -8.21 3.34
CA PHE A 50 -2.16 -9.13 4.45
C PHE A 50 -2.40 -10.56 3.96
N ALA A 51 -2.17 -11.53 4.83
CA ALA A 51 -2.54 -12.91 4.56
C ALA A 51 -4.07 -13.03 4.36
N PRO A 52 -4.54 -13.93 3.48
CA PRO A 52 -5.97 -14.18 3.33
C PRO A 52 -6.60 -14.62 4.66
N ASN A 53 -7.79 -14.10 4.97
CA ASN A 53 -8.55 -14.43 6.19
C ASN A 53 -7.81 -14.14 7.51
N ALA A 54 -6.91 -13.15 7.53
CA ALA A 54 -6.17 -12.74 8.71
C ALA A 54 -6.54 -11.30 9.15
N PRO A 55 -7.80 -11.04 9.53
CA PRO A 55 -8.26 -9.69 9.94
C PRO A 55 -7.49 -9.14 11.14
N GLU A 56 -6.95 -10.00 12.00
CA GLU A 56 -6.10 -9.62 13.14
C GLU A 56 -4.80 -8.92 12.73
N GLN A 57 -4.35 -9.09 11.47
CA GLN A 57 -3.19 -8.39 10.93
C GLN A 57 -3.55 -6.98 10.43
N ASN A 58 -4.83 -6.71 10.17
CA ASN A 58 -5.30 -5.44 9.64
C ASN A 58 -5.66 -4.50 10.80
N PRO A 59 -4.82 -3.49 11.14
CA PRO A 59 -5.09 -2.59 12.27
C PRO A 59 -6.36 -1.75 12.07
N VAL A 60 -6.85 -1.60 10.84
CA VAL A 60 -8.10 -0.90 10.56
C VAL A 60 -9.29 -1.66 11.16
N GLU A 61 -9.27 -3.00 11.16
CA GLU A 61 -10.30 -3.81 11.81
C GLU A 61 -10.37 -3.52 13.31
N TYR A 62 -9.21 -3.35 13.95
CA TYR A 62 -9.15 -2.98 15.36
C TYR A 62 -9.80 -1.61 15.60
N ILE A 63 -9.48 -0.60 14.78
CA ILE A 63 -10.03 0.76 14.90
C ILE A 63 -11.56 0.75 14.74
N TRP A 64 -12.09 0.01 13.76
CA TRP A 64 -13.54 -0.08 13.54
C TRP A 64 -14.29 -0.76 14.69
N LEU A 65 -13.65 -1.71 15.37
CA LEU A 65 -14.24 -2.39 16.52
C LEU A 65 -14.17 -1.56 17.81
N GLN A 66 -13.37 -0.49 17.86
CA GLN A 66 -13.41 0.50 18.94
C GLN A 66 -14.63 1.43 18.72
N THR A 67 -15.81 0.97 19.14
CA THR A 67 -17.05 1.80 19.21
C THR A 67 -17.35 2.21 20.64
#